data_AF-O34790-F1
#
_entry.id   AF-O34790-F1
#
_cell.length_a   1.000
_cell.length_b   1.000
_cell.length_c   1.000
_cell.angle_alpha   90.00
_cell.angle_beta   90.00
_cell.angle_gamma   90.00
#
_symmetry.space_group_name_H-M   'P 1'
#
loop_
_entity.id
_entity.type
_entity.pdbx_description
1 polymer ?
#
loop_
_entity_poly.entity_id
_entity_poly.type
_entity_poly.pdbx_seq_one_letter_code
_entity_poly.pdbx_strand_id
1 'polypeptide(L)'
;MYDVTEWKHVFKLDPNKDLPDEQLEILCESGTDAVIIGGSDGVTEDNVLRMMSKVRRFLVPCVLEVSAIEAIVPGFDLYFIPSVLNSKNADWIVGMHQKAMKEYGELMSMEEIVAEGYCIANPDCKAAALTEADADLNMDDIVAYARVSELLQLPIFYLEYSGVLGDIEAVKKTKAVLETSTLFYGGGIKDAETAKQYAEHADVIVVGNAVYEDFDRALKTVAAVKGE
;
A
#
# COMPACT_ATOMS: atom_id res chain seq x y z
N MET A 1 -12.55 -0.55 -12.46
CA MET A 1 -12.62 -1.01 -11.04
C MET A 1 -11.31 -1.65 -10.60
N TYR A 2 -10.77 -2.66 -11.29
CA TYR A 2 -9.47 -3.26 -10.93
C TYR A 2 -8.24 -2.57 -11.56
N ASP A 3 -8.46 -1.56 -12.39
CA ASP A 3 -7.36 -0.75 -12.93
C ASP A 3 -6.87 0.21 -11.84
N VAL A 4 -5.70 -0.09 -11.28
CA VAL A 4 -5.07 0.69 -10.21
C VAL A 4 -4.75 2.12 -10.63
N THR A 5 -4.65 2.40 -11.94
CA THR A 5 -4.39 3.75 -12.46
C THR A 5 -5.61 4.68 -12.36
N GLU A 6 -6.82 4.11 -12.21
CA GLU A 6 -8.06 4.86 -12.01
C GLU A 6 -8.34 5.18 -10.53
N TRP A 7 -7.59 4.56 -9.60
CA TRP A 7 -7.82 4.74 -8.17
C TRP A 7 -7.35 6.11 -7.70
N LYS A 8 -7.92 6.55 -6.57
CA LYS A 8 -7.57 7.79 -5.87
C LYS A 8 -7.40 7.56 -4.38
N HIS A 9 -8.19 6.67 -3.81
CA HIS A 9 -8.23 6.42 -2.38
C HIS A 9 -8.34 4.92 -2.10
N VAL A 10 -7.49 4.41 -1.22
CA VAL A 10 -7.59 3.04 -0.70
C VAL A 10 -7.45 3.02 0.82
N PHE A 11 -8.17 2.11 1.47
CA PHE A 11 -7.94 1.78 2.87
C PHE A 11 -7.00 0.58 2.97
N LYS A 12 -6.03 0.66 3.89
CA LYS A 12 -5.14 -0.47 4.21
C LYS A 12 -5.48 -1.01 5.60
N LEU A 13 -5.93 -2.25 5.63
CA LEU A 13 -6.27 -2.97 6.86
C LEU A 13 -5.14 -3.92 7.24
N ASP A 14 -4.67 -3.78 8.47
CA ASP A 14 -3.75 -4.69 9.13
C ASP A 14 -4.54 -5.91 9.66
N PRO A 15 -4.32 -7.12 9.12
CA PRO A 15 -5.06 -8.32 9.53
C PRO A 15 -4.75 -8.75 10.98
N ASN A 16 -3.68 -8.24 11.57
CA ASN A 16 -3.33 -8.46 12.97
C ASN A 16 -4.05 -7.49 13.93
N LYS A 17 -4.81 -6.52 13.41
CA LYS A 17 -5.64 -5.61 14.20
C LYS A 17 -7.12 -5.94 14.04
N ASP A 18 -7.85 -5.83 15.14
CA ASP A 18 -9.30 -5.99 15.13
C ASP A 18 -9.98 -4.69 14.65
N LEU A 19 -10.93 -4.85 13.73
CA LEU A 19 -11.89 -3.83 13.33
C LEU A 19 -13.31 -4.40 13.55
N PRO A 20 -14.18 -3.74 14.33
CA PRO A 20 -15.57 -4.15 14.50
C PRO A 20 -16.29 -4.34 13.17
N ASP A 21 -17.15 -5.35 13.07
CA ASP A 21 -17.84 -5.70 11.82
C ASP A 21 -18.69 -4.53 11.26
N GLU A 22 -19.32 -3.74 12.14
CA GLU A 22 -20.07 -2.55 11.76
C GLU A 22 -19.18 -1.46 11.13
N GLN A 23 -17.97 -1.26 11.68
CA GLN A 23 -17.01 -0.32 11.10
C GLN A 23 -16.45 -0.84 9.77
N LEU A 24 -16.21 -2.15 9.66
CA LEU A 24 -15.76 -2.74 8.41
C LEU A 24 -16.82 -2.58 7.30
N GLU A 25 -18.10 -2.79 7.62
CA GLU A 25 -19.21 -2.57 6.70
C GLU A 25 -19.24 -1.12 6.18
N ILE A 26 -19.21 -0.14 7.08
CA ILE A 26 -19.18 1.28 6.70
C ILE A 26 -17.94 1.60 5.85
N LEU A 27 -16.78 1.04 6.19
CA LEU A 27 -15.54 1.25 5.44
C LEU A 27 -15.63 0.68 4.03
N CYS A 28 -16.14 -0.54 3.88
CA CYS A 28 -16.30 -1.19 2.58
C CYS A 28 -17.35 -0.51 1.69
N GLU A 29 -18.35 0.15 2.28
CA GLU A 29 -19.37 0.92 1.56
C GLU A 29 -19.06 2.42 1.45
N SER A 30 -17.92 2.88 1.98
CA SER A 30 -17.54 4.30 2.03
C SER A 30 -17.32 4.96 0.67
N GLY A 31 -17.20 4.17 -0.39
CA GLY A 31 -16.80 4.64 -1.72
C GLY A 31 -15.29 4.61 -1.96
N THR A 32 -14.46 4.11 -1.02
CA THR A 32 -13.04 3.84 -1.29
C THR A 32 -12.86 2.97 -2.54
N ASP A 33 -11.77 3.16 -3.29
CA ASP A 33 -11.55 2.45 -4.56
C ASP A 33 -11.13 0.99 -4.36
N ALA A 34 -10.46 0.70 -3.24
CA ALA A 34 -10.10 -0.65 -2.83
C ALA A 34 -9.87 -0.74 -1.31
N VAL A 35 -9.88 -1.98 -0.83
CA VAL A 35 -9.39 -2.37 0.50
C VAL A 35 -8.17 -3.27 0.31
N ILE A 36 -7.02 -2.81 0.80
CA ILE A 36 -5.77 -3.56 0.81
C ILE A 36 -5.65 -4.24 2.18
N ILE A 37 -5.49 -5.56 2.20
CA ILE A 37 -5.15 -6.32 3.40
C ILE A 37 -3.63 -6.48 3.42
N GLY A 38 -2.96 -5.94 4.43
CA GLY A 38 -1.51 -5.98 4.53
C GLY A 38 -0.99 -5.42 5.85
N GLY A 39 0.11 -5.97 6.35
CA GLY A 39 0.70 -5.58 7.63
C GLY A 39 2.19 -5.93 7.70
N SER A 40 2.89 -5.28 8.64
CA SER A 40 4.34 -5.47 8.84
C SER A 40 4.70 -6.60 9.81
N ASP A 41 3.77 -6.99 10.69
CA ASP A 41 4.04 -7.96 11.75
C ASP A 41 2.79 -8.73 12.18
N GLY A 42 2.98 -10.00 12.52
CA GLY A 42 1.89 -10.88 12.96
C GLY A 42 0.89 -11.23 11.87
N VAL A 43 1.22 -11.03 10.59
CA VAL A 43 0.40 -11.46 9.45
C VAL A 43 0.49 -12.99 9.33
N THR A 44 -0.65 -13.67 9.31
CA THR A 44 -0.75 -15.13 9.19
C THR A 44 -1.82 -15.50 8.18
N GLU A 45 -1.74 -16.71 7.62
CA GLU A 45 -2.78 -17.25 6.73
C GLU A 45 -4.20 -17.11 7.34
N ASP A 46 -4.35 -17.49 8.62
CA ASP A 46 -5.63 -17.46 9.32
C ASP A 46 -6.23 -16.05 9.44
N ASN A 47 -5.41 -15.04 9.78
CA ASN A 47 -5.93 -13.70 9.98
C ASN A 47 -6.21 -12.98 8.65
N VAL A 48 -5.43 -13.26 7.61
CA VAL A 48 -5.67 -12.82 6.24
C VAL A 48 -6.97 -13.44 5.71
N LEU A 49 -7.14 -14.76 5.81
CA LEU A 49 -8.36 -15.47 5.40
C LEU A 49 -9.59 -14.90 6.11
N ARG A 50 -9.51 -14.72 7.43
CA ARG A 50 -10.60 -14.17 8.22
C ARG A 50 -10.97 -12.76 7.76
N MET A 51 -10.00 -11.88 7.57
CA MET A 51 -10.27 -10.51 7.12
C MET A 51 -10.82 -10.48 5.70
N MET A 52 -10.22 -11.24 4.77
CA MET A 52 -10.70 -11.41 3.40
C MET A 52 -12.16 -11.87 3.37
N SER A 53 -12.52 -12.88 4.17
CA SER A 53 -13.89 -13.40 4.22
C SER A 53 -14.93 -12.36 4.61
N LYS A 54 -14.55 -11.36 5.42
CA LYS A 54 -15.44 -10.27 5.80
C LYS A 54 -15.54 -9.21 4.71
N VAL A 55 -14.42 -8.80 4.13
CA VAL A 55 -14.37 -7.79 3.05
C VAL A 55 -15.08 -8.29 1.79
N ARG A 56 -14.94 -9.58 1.44
CA ARG A 56 -15.58 -10.25 0.29
C ARG A 56 -17.12 -10.25 0.32
N ARG A 57 -17.74 -9.82 1.41
CA ARG A 57 -19.20 -9.61 1.48
C ARG A 57 -19.65 -8.37 0.71
N PHE A 58 -18.72 -7.50 0.34
CA PHE A 58 -18.95 -6.22 -0.34
C PHE A 58 -18.37 -6.24 -1.75
N LEU A 59 -18.74 -5.25 -2.56
CA LEU A 59 -18.29 -5.12 -3.96
C LEU A 59 -16.96 -4.37 -4.12
N VAL A 60 -16.44 -3.80 -3.04
CA VAL A 60 -15.15 -3.10 -3.08
C VAL A 60 -14.02 -4.09 -3.43
N PRO A 61 -13.11 -3.74 -4.35
CA PRO A 61 -11.94 -4.57 -4.64
C PRO A 61 -11.17 -4.92 -3.36
N CYS A 62 -10.87 -6.20 -3.21
CA CYS A 62 -10.13 -6.75 -2.09
C CYS A 62 -8.76 -7.19 -2.58
N VAL A 63 -7.72 -6.51 -2.12
CA VAL A 63 -6.32 -6.70 -2.53
C VAL A 63 -5.52 -7.29 -1.38
N LEU A 64 -4.61 -8.23 -1.66
CA LEU A 64 -3.62 -8.69 -0.68
C LEU A 64 -2.28 -8.03 -0.99
N GLU A 65 -1.72 -7.29 -0.05
CA GLU A 65 -0.31 -6.91 -0.10
C GLU A 65 0.52 -7.98 0.62
N VAL A 66 1.33 -8.71 -0.15
CA VAL A 66 2.05 -9.90 0.34
C VAL A 66 3.32 -9.49 1.07
N SER A 67 3.28 -9.51 2.40
CA SER A 67 4.45 -9.24 3.25
C SER A 67 5.16 -10.50 3.77
N ALA A 68 4.53 -11.67 3.68
CA ALA A 68 5.10 -12.96 4.07
C ALA A 68 4.62 -14.07 3.13
N ILE A 69 5.50 -15.01 2.79
CA ILE A 69 5.20 -16.10 1.86
C ILE A 69 4.12 -17.02 2.44
N GLU A 70 4.17 -17.25 3.75
CA GLU A 70 3.23 -18.12 4.48
C GLU A 70 1.83 -17.51 4.62
N ALA A 71 1.64 -16.24 4.27
CA ALA A 71 0.35 -15.56 4.31
C ALA A 71 -0.31 -15.42 2.93
N ILE A 72 0.27 -16.05 1.90
CA ILE A 72 -0.31 -16.06 0.54
C ILE A 72 -1.56 -16.94 0.54
N VAL A 73 -2.70 -16.32 0.24
CA VAL A 73 -4.02 -16.97 0.25
C VAL A 73 -4.72 -16.67 -1.07
N PRO A 74 -5.32 -17.67 -1.75
CA PRO A 74 -6.08 -17.42 -2.99
C PRO A 74 -7.42 -16.73 -2.71
N GLY A 75 -7.93 -16.00 -3.71
CA GLY A 75 -9.26 -15.41 -3.69
C GLY A 75 -9.31 -13.90 -3.52
N PHE A 76 -8.17 -13.21 -3.64
CA PHE A 76 -8.12 -11.75 -3.80
C PHE A 76 -8.31 -11.34 -5.27
N ASP A 77 -8.69 -10.08 -5.49
CA ASP A 77 -8.83 -9.52 -6.84
C ASP A 77 -7.47 -9.16 -7.44
N LEU A 78 -6.55 -8.69 -6.60
CA LEU A 78 -5.17 -8.39 -6.97
C LEU A 78 -4.22 -8.79 -5.81
N TYR A 79 -2.98 -9.10 -6.17
CA TYR A 79 -1.87 -9.35 -5.26
C TYR A 79 -0.81 -8.28 -5.49
N PHE A 80 -0.65 -7.43 -4.50
CA PHE A 80 0.38 -6.41 -4.46
C PHE A 80 1.66 -7.01 -3.89
N ILE A 81 2.76 -6.88 -4.64
CA ILE A 81 4.04 -7.51 -4.34
C ILE A 81 5.11 -6.41 -4.15
N PRO A 82 5.42 -6.05 -2.89
CA PRO A 82 6.44 -5.04 -2.59
C PRO A 82 7.87 -5.49 -2.92
N SER A 83 8.57 -4.68 -3.69
CA SER A 83 10.03 -4.70 -3.84
C SER A 83 10.61 -3.44 -3.19
N VAL A 84 11.32 -3.60 -2.07
CA VAL A 84 11.82 -2.47 -1.27
C VAL A 84 13.11 -1.93 -1.89
N LEU A 85 13.00 -0.93 -2.76
CA LEU A 85 14.09 -0.43 -3.59
C LEU A 85 15.25 0.16 -2.78
N ASN A 86 14.95 0.73 -1.60
CA ASN A 86 15.95 1.28 -0.68
C ASN A 86 16.38 0.29 0.42
N SER A 87 16.10 -1.00 0.28
CA SER A 87 16.62 -2.03 1.19
C SER A 87 18.12 -2.27 1.01
N LYS A 88 18.85 -2.45 2.11
CA LYS A 88 20.25 -2.93 2.10
C LYS A 88 20.34 -4.45 1.93
N ASN A 89 19.22 -5.15 2.08
CA ASN A 89 19.12 -6.59 1.99
C ASN A 89 18.39 -7.01 0.70
N ALA A 90 19.11 -7.69 -0.19
CA ALA A 90 18.60 -8.13 -1.49
C ALA A 90 17.41 -9.10 -1.41
N ASP A 91 17.18 -9.74 -0.26
CA ASP A 91 15.98 -10.58 -0.07
C ASP A 91 14.70 -9.76 -0.21
N TRP A 92 14.67 -8.52 0.28
CA TRP A 92 13.52 -7.61 0.17
C TRP A 92 13.40 -6.92 -1.20
N ILE A 93 14.44 -6.98 -2.03
CA ILE A 93 14.41 -6.45 -3.40
C ILE A 93 13.91 -7.53 -4.36
N VAL A 94 14.46 -8.75 -4.28
CA VAL A 94 14.16 -9.83 -5.24
C VAL A 94 14.26 -11.24 -4.65
N GLY A 95 15.02 -11.45 -3.57
CA GLY A 95 15.27 -12.81 -3.06
C GLY A 95 14.01 -13.52 -2.56
N MET A 96 13.12 -12.83 -1.84
CA MET A 96 11.84 -13.40 -1.41
C MET A 96 10.89 -13.64 -2.59
N HIS A 97 10.86 -12.73 -3.55
CA HIS A 97 10.10 -12.86 -4.80
C HIS A 97 10.50 -14.14 -5.55
N GLN A 98 11.81 -14.39 -5.67
CA GLN A 98 12.33 -15.59 -6.30
C GLN A 98 11.91 -16.86 -5.55
N LYS A 99 11.93 -16.85 -4.21
CA LYS A 99 11.47 -17.98 -3.38
C LYS A 99 9.97 -18.25 -3.61
N ALA A 100 9.13 -17.20 -3.56
CA ALA A 100 7.69 -17.30 -3.80
C ALA A 100 7.38 -17.81 -5.21
N MET A 101 8.05 -17.28 -6.24
CA MET A 101 7.86 -17.73 -7.62
C MET A 101 8.30 -19.18 -7.85
N LYS A 102 9.33 -19.65 -7.12
CA LYS A 102 9.76 -21.04 -7.18
C LYS A 102 8.71 -22.00 -6.59
N GLU A 103 8.00 -21.56 -5.56
CA GLU A 103 7.02 -22.38 -4.84
C GLU A 103 5.61 -22.32 -5.46
N TYR A 104 5.19 -21.13 -5.89
CA TYR A 104 3.81 -20.84 -6.30
C TYR A 104 3.66 -20.36 -7.73
N GLY A 105 4.75 -20.10 -8.46
CA GLY A 105 4.70 -19.42 -9.77
C GLY A 105 3.85 -20.12 -10.83
N GLU A 106 3.68 -21.45 -10.76
CA GLU A 106 2.81 -22.20 -11.68
C GLU A 106 1.31 -22.05 -11.37
N LEU A 107 0.97 -21.64 -10.15
CA LEU A 107 -0.41 -21.45 -9.69
C LEU A 107 -0.88 -19.99 -9.79
N MET A 108 0.06 -19.06 -9.99
CA MET A 108 -0.18 -17.63 -9.98
C MET A 108 -0.71 -17.12 -11.33
N SER A 109 -1.74 -16.28 -11.27
CA SER A 109 -2.18 -15.49 -12.41
C SER A 109 -1.34 -14.22 -12.48
N MET A 110 -0.49 -14.10 -13.51
CA MET A 110 0.37 -12.92 -13.68
C MET A 110 -0.44 -11.63 -13.92
N GLU A 111 -1.68 -11.74 -14.39
CA GLU A 111 -2.58 -10.60 -14.61
C GLU A 111 -3.14 -10.02 -13.30
N GLU A 112 -3.13 -10.82 -12.22
CA GLU A 112 -3.60 -10.42 -10.90
C GLU A 112 -2.45 -9.86 -10.03
N ILE A 113 -1.20 -10.00 -10.48
CA ILE A 113 -0.02 -9.59 -9.72
C ILE A 113 0.41 -8.18 -10.14
N VAL A 114 0.55 -7.29 -9.14
CA VAL A 114 0.98 -5.91 -9.34
C VAL A 114 2.22 -5.68 -8.47
N ALA A 115 3.37 -5.46 -9.11
CA ALA A 115 4.61 -5.19 -8.40
C ALA A 115 4.68 -3.73 -7.93
N GLU A 116 5.17 -3.50 -6.72
CA GLU A 116 5.27 -2.18 -6.12
C GLU A 116 6.73 -1.86 -5.80
N GLY A 117 7.25 -0.79 -6.42
CA GLY A 117 8.54 -0.23 -6.03
C GLY A 117 8.39 0.56 -4.75
N TYR A 118 8.67 -0.06 -3.60
CA TYR A 118 8.59 0.58 -2.30
C TYR A 118 9.83 1.46 -2.04
N CYS A 119 9.59 2.70 -1.62
CA CYS A 119 10.59 3.58 -1.04
C CYS A 119 10.14 3.93 0.39
N ILE A 120 10.75 3.27 1.39
CA ILE A 120 10.42 3.50 2.80
C ILE A 120 11.21 4.72 3.29
N ALA A 121 10.52 5.81 3.57
CA ALA A 121 11.08 7.13 3.90
C ALA A 121 10.86 7.55 5.37
N ASN A 122 10.42 6.64 6.23
CA ASN A 122 10.41 6.85 7.68
C ASN A 122 11.37 5.88 8.38
N PRO A 123 12.50 6.36 8.96
CA PRO A 123 13.47 5.50 9.64
C PRO A 123 12.93 4.89 10.95
N ASP A 124 11.92 5.52 11.57
CA ASP A 124 11.40 5.11 12.88
C ASP A 124 10.21 4.15 12.78
N CYS A 125 9.97 3.54 11.62
CA CYS A 125 8.86 2.59 11.42
C CYS A 125 9.31 1.13 11.45
N LYS A 126 8.36 0.24 11.78
CA LYS A 126 8.60 -1.22 11.81
C LYS A 126 9.05 -1.76 10.45
N ALA A 127 8.47 -1.24 9.36
CA ALA A 127 8.83 -1.66 8.01
C ALA A 127 10.30 -1.36 7.69
N ALA A 128 10.79 -0.16 8.01
CA ALA A 128 12.19 0.21 7.79
C ALA A 128 13.15 -0.72 8.54
N ALA A 129 12.83 -1.05 9.80
CA ALA A 129 13.63 -1.96 10.61
C ALA A 129 13.60 -3.41 10.07
N LEU A 130 12.43 -3.90 9.67
CA LEU A 130 12.26 -5.26 9.14
C LEU A 130 12.99 -5.45 7.80
N THR A 131 12.89 -4.45 6.92
CA THR A 131 13.40 -4.54 5.55
C THR A 131 14.84 -4.06 5.42
N GLU A 132 15.49 -3.67 6.52
CA GLU A 132 16.82 -3.04 6.50
C GLU A 132 16.89 -1.85 5.52
N ALA A 133 15.83 -1.04 5.48
CA ALA A 133 15.72 0.10 4.58
C ALA A 133 16.72 1.21 4.94
N ASP A 134 17.40 1.76 3.94
CA ASP A 134 18.12 3.02 4.06
C ASP A 134 17.11 4.17 3.97
N ALA A 135 16.55 4.55 5.12
CA ALA A 135 15.47 5.53 5.20
C ALA A 135 15.95 6.96 5.52
N ASP A 136 17.26 7.18 5.67
CA ASP A 136 17.87 8.53 5.77
C ASP A 136 18.01 9.15 4.36
N LEU A 137 16.86 9.38 3.73
CA LEU A 137 16.75 9.83 2.35
C LEU A 137 16.47 11.33 2.29
N ASN A 138 17.22 12.03 1.45
CA ASN A 138 16.81 13.36 1.02
C ASN A 138 15.85 13.27 -0.19
N MET A 139 15.27 14.40 -0.56
CA MET A 139 14.32 14.49 -1.68
C MET A 139 14.91 14.03 -3.02
N ASP A 140 16.19 14.28 -3.29
CA ASP A 140 16.83 13.85 -4.53
C ASP A 140 17.02 12.32 -4.56
N ASP A 141 17.25 11.68 -3.41
CA ASP A 141 17.31 10.22 -3.29
C ASP A 141 15.94 9.58 -3.58
N ILE A 142 14.85 10.14 -3.02
CA ILE A 142 13.48 9.66 -3.27
C ILE A 142 13.15 9.77 -4.77
N VAL A 143 13.46 10.92 -5.39
CA VAL A 143 13.25 11.14 -6.83
C VAL A 143 14.10 10.18 -7.67
N ALA A 144 15.31 9.84 -7.22
CA ALA A 144 16.14 8.85 -7.89
C ALA A 144 15.51 7.44 -7.84
N TYR A 145 14.98 7.02 -6.68
CA TYR A 145 14.25 5.75 -6.57
C TYR A 145 12.98 5.71 -7.42
N ALA A 146 12.26 6.82 -7.54
CA ALA A 146 11.12 6.93 -8.45
C ALA A 146 11.54 6.68 -9.91
N ARG A 147 12.68 7.23 -10.34
CA ARG A 147 13.25 6.95 -11.68
C ARG A 147 13.73 5.51 -11.84
N VAL A 148 14.22 4.88 -10.77
CA VAL A 148 14.56 3.45 -10.78
C VAL A 148 13.29 2.61 -10.98
N SER A 149 12.17 2.99 -10.37
CA SER A 149 10.87 2.34 -10.58
C SER A 149 10.44 2.39 -12.04
N GLU A 150 10.55 3.54 -12.70
CA GLU A 150 10.29 3.71 -14.14
C GLU A 150 11.24 2.86 -14.99
N LEU A 151 12.55 2.86 -14.66
CA LEU A 151 13.55 2.04 -15.36
C LEU A 151 13.21 0.55 -15.29
N LEU A 152 12.69 0.10 -14.14
CA LEU A 152 12.26 -1.28 -13.89
C LEU A 152 10.83 -1.55 -14.39
N GLN A 153 10.13 -0.54 -14.90
CA GLN A 153 8.75 -0.61 -15.39
C GLN A 153 7.79 -1.16 -14.33
N LEU A 154 8.00 -0.80 -13.06
CA LEU A 154 7.10 -1.22 -11.99
C LEU A 154 5.78 -0.45 -12.14
N PRO A 155 4.62 -1.12 -12.08
CA PRO A 155 3.33 -0.47 -12.27
C PRO A 155 2.98 0.51 -11.15
N ILE A 156 3.52 0.30 -9.95
CA ILE A 156 3.34 1.18 -8.80
C ILE A 156 4.70 1.61 -8.27
N PHE A 157 4.85 2.91 -7.99
CA PHE A 157 5.88 3.40 -7.07
C PHE A 157 5.19 3.81 -5.77
N TYR A 158 5.54 3.15 -4.67
CA TYR A 158 4.93 3.38 -3.37
C TYR A 158 5.90 4.17 -2.48
N LEU A 159 5.52 5.40 -2.15
CA LEU A 159 6.24 6.24 -1.19
C LEU A 159 5.64 6.06 0.22
N GLU A 160 6.36 5.37 1.09
CA GLU A 160 5.88 4.92 2.40
C GLU A 160 6.56 5.70 3.55
N TYR A 161 5.79 6.52 4.25
CA TYR A 161 6.19 7.29 5.42
C TYR A 161 5.64 6.74 6.75
N SER A 162 4.92 5.62 6.72
CA SER A 162 4.47 4.77 7.82
C SER A 162 4.34 5.48 9.18
N GLY A 163 3.13 5.95 9.49
CA GLY A 163 2.82 6.57 10.77
C GLY A 163 3.13 8.07 10.88
N VAL A 164 3.94 8.65 9.99
CA VAL A 164 4.18 10.11 9.94
C VAL A 164 3.79 10.69 8.59
N LEU A 165 3.47 11.99 8.56
CA LEU A 165 3.31 12.73 7.31
C LEU A 165 4.69 13.03 6.74
N GLY A 166 4.86 12.68 5.47
CA GLY A 166 6.07 12.94 4.69
C GLY A 166 6.14 14.35 4.14
N ASP A 167 7.28 14.75 3.58
CA ASP A 167 7.41 16.05 2.93
C ASP A 167 6.56 16.12 1.64
N ILE A 168 5.58 17.02 1.60
CA ILE A 168 4.68 17.18 0.46
C ILE A 168 5.42 17.60 -0.82
N GLU A 169 6.52 18.36 -0.70
CA GLU A 169 7.32 18.72 -1.88
C GLU A 169 8.08 17.51 -2.41
N ALA A 170 8.46 16.55 -1.57
CA ALA A 170 9.02 15.28 -2.02
C ALA A 170 7.99 14.48 -2.81
N VAL A 171 6.74 14.37 -2.34
CA VAL A 171 5.64 13.69 -3.07
C VAL A 171 5.42 14.32 -4.45
N LYS A 172 5.36 15.65 -4.50
CA LYS A 172 5.17 16.41 -5.74
C LYS A 172 6.31 16.22 -6.74
N LYS A 173 7.57 16.28 -6.29
CA LYS A 173 8.72 16.05 -7.17
C LYS A 173 8.82 14.61 -7.64
N THR A 174 8.46 13.65 -6.78
CA THR A 174 8.33 12.24 -7.15
C THR A 174 7.30 12.09 -8.27
N LYS A 175 6.10 12.64 -8.13
CA LYS A 175 5.08 12.55 -9.18
C LYS A 175 5.55 13.13 -10.51
N ALA A 176 6.28 14.24 -10.48
CA ALA A 176 6.77 14.91 -11.67
C ALA A 176 7.78 14.10 -12.51
N VAL A 177 8.37 13.02 -11.96
CA VAL A 177 9.31 12.15 -12.68
C VAL A 177 8.73 10.78 -13.04
N LEU A 178 7.52 10.47 -12.58
CA LEU A 178 6.82 9.23 -12.92
C LEU A 178 5.93 9.46 -14.14
N GLU A 179 6.18 8.69 -15.20
CA GLU A 179 5.45 8.76 -16.47
C GLU A 179 4.49 7.57 -16.63
N THR A 180 4.90 6.39 -16.16
CA THR A 180 4.15 5.13 -16.31
C THR A 180 3.74 4.51 -14.98
N SER A 181 4.59 4.60 -13.95
CA SER A 181 4.24 4.09 -12.62
C SER A 181 3.18 4.98 -11.97
N THR A 182 2.20 4.33 -11.32
CA THR A 182 1.22 5.02 -10.48
C THR A 182 1.85 5.34 -9.13
N LEU A 183 1.77 6.61 -8.71
CA LEU A 183 2.30 7.04 -7.42
C LEU A 183 1.30 6.72 -6.31
N PHE A 184 1.65 5.75 -5.47
CA PHE A 184 1.00 5.49 -4.21
C PHE A 184 1.71 6.24 -3.10
N TYR A 185 0.94 6.89 -2.23
CA TYR A 185 1.45 7.55 -1.03
C TYR A 185 0.77 6.99 0.21
N GLY A 186 1.56 6.45 1.14
CA GLY A 186 1.10 5.99 2.45
C GLY A 186 1.91 6.65 3.55
N GLY A 187 1.23 7.17 4.58
CA GLY A 187 1.89 7.71 5.77
C GLY A 187 1.15 8.90 6.37
N GLY A 188 0.82 8.80 7.65
CA GLY A 188 0.37 9.95 8.45
C GLY A 188 -0.95 10.62 8.06
N ILE A 189 -1.65 10.18 7.01
CA ILE A 189 -2.97 10.73 6.63
C ILE A 189 -3.99 10.33 7.69
N LYS A 190 -4.58 11.34 8.36
CA LYS A 190 -5.48 11.16 9.50
C LYS A 190 -6.81 11.88 9.36
N ASP A 191 -6.96 12.77 8.38
CA ASP A 191 -8.15 13.59 8.21
C ASP A 191 -8.33 14.04 6.76
N ALA A 192 -9.51 14.63 6.49
CA ALA A 192 -9.89 15.15 5.17
C ALA A 192 -8.91 16.20 4.62
N GLU A 193 -8.34 17.04 5.48
CA GLU A 193 -7.45 18.12 5.06
C GLU A 193 -6.14 17.54 4.51
N THR A 194 -5.49 16.68 5.30
CA THR A 194 -4.26 15.99 4.89
C THR A 194 -4.51 15.07 3.70
N ALA A 195 -5.61 14.30 3.68
CA ALA A 195 -5.97 13.46 2.54
C ALA A 195 -6.06 14.25 1.23
N LYS A 196 -6.77 15.39 1.24
CA LYS A 196 -6.91 16.25 0.06
C LYS A 196 -5.57 16.81 -0.41
N GLN A 197 -4.76 17.34 0.52
CA GLN A 197 -3.45 17.92 0.18
C GLN A 197 -2.53 16.92 -0.51
N TYR A 198 -2.45 15.68 -0.03
CA TYR A 198 -1.58 14.67 -0.63
C TYR A 198 -2.16 14.08 -1.92
N ALA A 199 -3.48 13.97 -2.04
CA ALA A 199 -4.14 13.52 -3.27
C ALA A 199 -4.04 14.52 -4.44
N GLU A 200 -3.63 15.76 -4.21
CA GLU A 200 -3.26 16.70 -5.28
C GLU A 200 -1.93 16.33 -5.96
N HIS A 201 -1.13 15.45 -5.37
CA HIS A 201 0.21 15.10 -5.83
C HIS A 201 0.44 13.60 -6.02
N ALA A 202 -0.12 12.75 -5.15
CA ALA A 202 -0.14 11.31 -5.34
C ALA A 202 -1.30 10.91 -6.27
N ASP A 203 -1.12 9.85 -7.05
CA ASP A 203 -2.23 9.30 -7.84
C ASP A 203 -3.23 8.60 -6.92
N VAL A 204 -2.72 7.86 -5.95
CA VAL A 204 -3.49 7.11 -4.95
C VAL A 204 -2.95 7.41 -3.55
N ILE A 205 -3.85 7.78 -2.63
CA ILE A 205 -3.51 7.84 -1.20
C ILE A 205 -3.93 6.58 -0.47
N VAL A 206 -3.09 6.13 0.46
CA VAL A 206 -3.30 4.95 1.29
C VAL A 206 -3.54 5.39 2.73
N VAL A 207 -4.74 5.10 3.24
CA VAL A 207 -5.13 5.42 4.62
C VAL A 207 -5.19 4.13 5.43
N GLY A 208 -4.29 4.01 6.43
CA GLY A 208 -4.16 2.83 7.27
C GLY A 208 -4.48 3.13 8.73
N ASN A 209 -3.48 3.58 9.49
CA ASN A 209 -3.57 3.74 10.96
C ASN A 209 -4.79 4.55 11.43
N ALA A 210 -5.22 5.56 10.67
CA ALA A 210 -6.39 6.38 11.01
C ALA A 210 -7.67 5.54 11.22
N VAL A 211 -7.82 4.43 10.50
CA VAL A 211 -8.97 3.50 10.65
C VAL A 211 -9.08 3.00 12.09
N TYR A 212 -7.95 2.77 12.76
CA TYR A 212 -7.88 2.25 14.13
C TYR A 212 -7.76 3.35 15.20
N GLU A 213 -7.27 4.53 14.83
CA GLU A 213 -7.04 5.65 15.75
C GLU A 213 -8.29 6.54 15.89
N ASP A 214 -8.93 6.91 14.78
CA ASP A 214 -10.12 7.76 14.72
C ASP A 214 -10.91 7.44 13.45
N PHE A 215 -11.78 6.42 13.54
CA PHE A 215 -12.53 5.86 12.42
C PHE A 215 -13.37 6.92 11.67
N ASP A 216 -14.02 7.83 12.40
CA ASP A 216 -14.86 8.88 11.81
C ASP A 216 -14.03 9.87 10.98
N ARG A 217 -12.79 10.16 11.39
CA ARG A 217 -11.88 10.97 10.56
C ARG A 217 -11.35 10.19 9.38
N ALA A 218 -11.03 8.91 9.55
CA ALA A 218 -10.61 8.05 8.46
C ALA A 218 -11.66 8.00 7.35
N LEU A 219 -12.94 7.87 7.66
CA LEU A 219 -13.99 7.87 6.63
C LEU A 219 -14.05 9.18 5.83
N LYS A 220 -13.76 10.33 6.46
CA LYS A 220 -13.79 11.63 5.78
C LYS A 220 -12.68 11.79 4.73
N THR A 221 -11.63 10.96 4.76
CA THR A 221 -10.57 11.01 3.73
C THR A 221 -11.08 10.58 2.37
N VAL A 222 -12.06 9.69 2.30
CA VAL A 222 -12.68 9.23 1.05
C VAL A 222 -13.37 10.39 0.35
N ALA A 223 -14.32 11.05 1.04
CA ALA A 223 -15.07 12.17 0.50
C ALA A 223 -14.16 13.33 0.07
N ALA A 224 -13.12 13.59 0.86
CA ALA A 224 -12.16 14.66 0.58
C ALA A 224 -11.37 14.48 -0.72
N VAL A 225 -11.11 13.22 -1.10
CA VAL A 225 -10.32 12.87 -2.29
C VAL A 225 -11.20 12.59 -3.51
N LYS A 226 -12.34 11.93 -3.31
CA LYS A 226 -13.24 11.54 -4.39
C LYS A 226 -14.22 12.64 -4.81
N GLY A 227 -14.35 13.70 -4.00
CA GLY A 227 -15.15 14.88 -4.35
C GLY A 227 -16.67 14.64 -4.32
N GLU A 228 -17.12 13.71 -3.47
CA GLU A 228 -18.53 13.37 -3.24
C GLU A 228 -19.09 14.02 -1.96
#